data_AF-A0A2E2C258-F1
#
_entry.id   AF-A0A2E2C258-F1
#
_cell.length_a   1.000
_cell.length_b   1.000
_cell.length_c   1.000
_cell.angle_alpha   90.00
_cell.angle_beta   90.00
_cell.angle_gamma   90.00
#
_symmetry.space_group_name_H-M   'P 1'
#
loop_
_entity.id
_entity.type
_entity.pdbx_description
1 polymer ?
#
loop_
_entity_poly.entity_id
_entity_poly.type
_entity_poly.pdbx_seq_one_letter_code
_entity_poly.pdbx_strand_id
1 'polypeptide(L)'
;MIFRLSQKLNQKIKTGTLEALPLHQNPFADWSCHIFPANRRQYILLSNTKSLYSCVMPAKGVTNQKQFAENALDCIRDFLPTMPSNGLSGNLSFQKVKQFSFLKP
;
A
#
# COMPACT_ATOMS: atom_id res chain seq x y z
N MET A 1 7.08 0.29 6.11
CA MET A 1 6.15 -0.54 5.30
C MET A 1 6.74 -0.75 3.91
N ILE A 2 6.47 -1.91 3.30
CA ILE A 2 6.78 -2.26 1.91
C ILE A 2 5.47 -2.27 1.12
N PHE A 3 5.42 -1.48 0.04
CA PHE A 3 4.34 -1.58 -0.95
C PHE A 3 4.81 -2.42 -2.14
N ARG A 4 4.11 -3.52 -2.39
CA ARG A 4 4.33 -4.45 -3.49
C ARG A 4 3.44 -4.06 -4.66
N LEU A 5 4.01 -3.36 -5.64
CA LEU A 5 3.26 -2.84 -6.76
C LEU A 5 3.11 -3.91 -7.84
N SER A 6 1.91 -4.02 -8.40
CA SER A 6 1.72 -4.64 -9.71
C SER A 6 2.50 -3.87 -10.78
N GLN A 7 2.95 -4.57 -11.83
CA GLN A 7 3.68 -3.96 -12.94
C GLN A 7 2.91 -2.79 -13.57
N LYS A 8 1.60 -2.94 -13.74
CA LYS A 8 0.71 -1.89 -14.27
C LYS A 8 0.66 -0.64 -13.39
N LEU A 9 0.63 -0.82 -12.06
CA LEU A 9 0.66 0.31 -11.13
C LEU A 9 2.04 0.98 -11.12
N ASN A 10 3.12 0.19 -11.11
CA ASN A 10 4.50 0.69 -11.22
C ASN A 10 4.69 1.58 -12.47
N GLN A 11 4.19 1.14 -13.62
CA GLN A 11 4.22 1.91 -14.86
C GLN A 11 3.45 3.23 -14.76
N LYS A 12 2.29 3.24 -14.10
CA LYS A 12 1.48 4.46 -13.91
C LYS A 12 2.20 5.50 -13.04
N ILE A 13 2.81 5.07 -11.93
CA ILE A 13 3.44 5.97 -10.96
C ILE A 13 4.93 6.24 -11.24
N LYS A 14 5.48 5.59 -12.27
CA LYS A 14 6.84 5.80 -12.78
C LYS A 14 7.94 5.62 -11.71
N THR A 15 7.80 4.62 -10.85
CA THR A 15 8.78 4.28 -9.80
C THR A 15 10.06 3.62 -10.34
N GLY A 16 10.16 3.41 -11.66
CA GLY A 16 11.35 2.83 -12.30
C GLY A 16 11.44 1.31 -12.13
N THR A 17 12.67 0.80 -12.14
CA THR A 17 12.96 -0.61 -11.90
C THR A 17 12.83 -0.90 -10.41
N LEU A 18 11.90 -1.79 -10.04
CA LEU A 18 11.74 -2.24 -8.67
C LEU A 18 12.41 -3.60 -8.49
N GLU A 19 13.02 -3.81 -7.33
CA GLU A 19 13.55 -5.10 -6.95
C GLU A 19 12.48 -5.95 -6.25
N ALA A 20 12.58 -7.27 -6.41
CA ALA A 20 11.76 -8.21 -5.67
C ALA A 20 12.37 -8.42 -4.27
N LEU A 21 11.82 -7.74 -3.27
CA LEU A 21 12.30 -7.86 -1.88
C LEU A 21 11.69 -9.08 -1.17
N PRO A 22 12.38 -9.69 -0.20
CA PRO A 22 11.80 -10.68 0.70
C PRO A 22 10.61 -10.09 1.47
N LEU A 23 9.78 -10.96 2.07
CA LEU A 23 8.68 -10.53 2.93
C LEU A 23 9.22 -9.73 4.12
N HIS A 24 8.50 -8.67 4.49
CA HIS A 24 8.86 -7.89 5.66
C HIS A 24 8.70 -8.73 6.94
N GLN A 25 9.65 -8.61 7.89
CA GLN A 25 9.62 -9.37 9.15
C GLN A 25 8.30 -9.13 9.93
N ASN A 26 7.87 -7.87 10.02
CA ASN A 26 6.54 -7.53 10.49
C ASN A 26 5.49 -7.83 9.39
N PRO A 27 4.58 -8.80 9.59
CA PRO A 27 3.60 -9.21 8.58
C PRO A 27 2.57 -8.12 8.24
N PHE A 28 2.34 -7.18 9.16
CA PHE A 28 1.39 -6.07 8.95
C PHE A 28 2.00 -4.89 8.18
N ALA A 29 3.31 -4.93 7.94
CA ALA A 29 4.03 -3.88 7.23
C ALA A 29 4.23 -4.18 5.74
N ASP A 30 3.64 -5.26 5.22
CA ASP A 30 3.75 -5.70 3.82
C ASP A 30 2.38 -5.61 3.13
N TRP A 31 2.30 -4.85 2.03
CA TRP A 31 1.03 -4.51 1.37
C TRP A 31 1.14 -4.69 -0.13
N SER A 32 0.23 -5.49 -0.68
CA SER A 32 0.02 -5.74 -2.10
C SER A 32 -0.85 -4.65 -2.72
N CYS A 33 -0.42 -4.09 -3.85
CA CYS A 33 -1.05 -2.92 -4.46
C CYS A 33 -1.34 -3.12 -5.95
N HIS A 34 -2.63 -3.07 -6.30
CA HIS A 34 -3.11 -3.34 -7.65
C HIS A 34 -3.99 -2.22 -8.17
N ILE A 35 -3.77 -1.81 -9.42
CA ILE A 35 -4.67 -0.89 -10.11
C ILE A 35 -5.70 -1.65 -10.93
N PHE A 36 -6.97 -1.31 -10.78
CA PHE A 36 -8.07 -1.92 -11.51
C PHE A 36 -9.10 -0.86 -11.96
N PRO A 37 -9.75 -1.05 -13.12
CA PRO A 37 -10.85 -0.21 -13.54
C PRO A 37 -12.18 -0.65 -12.90
N ALA A 38 -13.01 0.30 -12.50
CA ALA A 38 -14.40 0.08 -12.10
C ALA A 38 -15.24 1.32 -12.43
N ASN A 39 -16.45 1.12 -12.99
CA ASN A 39 -17.39 2.19 -13.34
C ASN A 39 -16.75 3.43 -14.01
N ARG A 40 -16.01 3.19 -15.12
CA ARG A 40 -15.29 4.21 -15.92
C ARG A 40 -14.18 4.97 -15.17
N ARG A 41 -13.85 4.58 -13.94
CA ARG A 41 -12.77 5.15 -13.13
C ARG A 41 -11.71 4.08 -12.85
N GLN A 42 -10.51 4.52 -12.46
CA GLN A 42 -9.45 3.62 -11.99
C GLN A 42 -9.33 3.75 -10.48
N TYR A 43 -9.12 2.62 -9.82
CA TYR A 43 -8.94 2.48 -8.38
C TYR A 43 -7.68 1.69 -8.09
N ILE A 44 -7.14 1.88 -6.89
CA ILE A 44 -6.03 1.11 -6.36
C ILE A 44 -6.56 0.32 -5.17
N LEU A 45 -6.43 -1.00 -5.24
CA LEU A 45 -6.61 -1.92 -4.13
C LEU A 45 -5.29 -1.99 -3.36
N LEU A 46 -5.37 -1.76 -2.05
CA LEU A 46 -4.29 -1.96 -1.09
C LEU A 46 -4.71 -3.12 -0.19
N SER A 47 -3.97 -4.22 -0.21
CA SER A 47 -4.27 -5.39 0.62
C SER A 47 -3.04 -5.72 1.45
N ASN A 48 -3.16 -5.87 2.76
CA ASN A 48 -2.10 -6.47 3.54
C ASN A 48 -1.83 -7.89 3.03
N THR A 49 -0.57 -8.20 2.76
CA THR A 49 -0.19 -9.45 2.07
C THR A 49 -0.49 -10.69 2.91
N LYS A 50 -0.49 -10.59 4.25
CA LYS A 50 -0.72 -11.74 5.13
C LYS A 50 -2.15 -11.83 5.66
N SER A 51 -2.74 -10.72 6.09
CA SER A 51 -4.10 -10.72 6.67
C SER A 51 -5.21 -10.57 5.64
N LEU A 52 -4.87 -10.21 4.40
CA LEU A 52 -5.83 -9.85 3.33
C LEU A 52 -6.73 -8.65 3.68
N TYR A 53 -6.40 -7.92 4.75
CA TYR A 53 -7.11 -6.70 5.11
C TYR A 53 -6.92 -5.67 4.00
N SER A 54 -8.02 -5.21 3.43
CA SER A 54 -8.01 -4.47 2.17
C SER A 54 -8.74 -3.14 2.28
N CYS A 55 -8.19 -2.12 1.62
CA CYS A 55 -8.85 -0.85 1.38
C CYS A 55 -8.68 -0.43 -0.08
N VAL A 56 -9.57 0.46 -0.54
CA VAL A 56 -9.61 0.91 -1.93
C VAL A 56 -9.54 2.43 -1.96
N MET A 57 -8.63 2.96 -2.78
CA MET A 57 -8.53 4.40 -3.03
C MET A 57 -8.70 4.75 -4.51
N PRO A 58 -9.22 5.94 -4.84
CA PRO A 58 -9.22 6.43 -6.22
C PRO A 58 -7.80 6.55 -6.79
N ALA A 59 -7.59 6.11 -8.03
CA ALA A 59 -6.29 6.25 -8.71
C ALA A 59 -6.14 7.60 -9.44
N LYS A 60 -7.19 8.45 -9.43
CA LYS A 60 -7.18 9.76 -10.07
C LYS A 60 -6.19 10.67 -9.34
N GLY A 61 -5.29 11.31 -10.09
CA GLY A 61 -4.28 12.22 -9.52
C GLY A 61 -3.05 11.53 -8.91
N VAL A 62 -2.99 10.19 -8.89
CA VAL A 62 -1.81 9.44 -8.43
C VAL A 62 -0.90 9.15 -9.62
N THR A 63 0.13 9.98 -9.82
CA THR A 63 1.05 9.89 -10.97
C THR A 63 2.51 9.68 -10.59
N ASN A 64 2.84 9.78 -9.30
CA ASN A 64 4.20 9.56 -8.79
C ASN A 64 4.19 8.83 -7.45
N GLN A 65 5.38 8.37 -7.06
CA GLN A 65 5.63 7.62 -5.83
C GLN A 65 5.18 8.36 -4.56
N LYS A 66 5.41 9.68 -4.49
CA LYS A 66 5.09 10.49 -3.31
C LYS A 66 3.57 10.57 -3.09
N GLN A 67 2.83 10.94 -4.14
CA GLN A 67 1.36 10.98 -4.11
C GLN A 67 0.76 9.62 -3.79
N PHE A 68 1.33 8.54 -4.35
CA PHE A 68 0.89 7.20 -4.02
C PHE A 68 1.09 6.89 -2.53
N ALA A 69 2.29 7.16 -2.00
CA ALA A 69 2.64 6.85 -0.61
C ALA A 69 1.75 7.61 0.39
N GLU A 70 1.53 8.91 0.15
CA GLU A 70 0.67 9.76 0.97
C GLU A 70 -0.78 9.25 0.95
N ASN A 71 -1.37 9.10 -0.24
CA ASN A 71 -2.75 8.65 -0.39
C ASN A 71 -2.98 7.23 0.16
N ALA A 72 -2.01 6.33 -0.01
CA ALA A 72 -2.12 4.96 0.49
C ALA A 72 -2.09 4.91 2.02
N LEU A 73 -1.21 5.70 2.66
CA LEU A 73 -1.15 5.78 4.11
C LEU A 73 -2.42 6.38 4.70
N ASP A 74 -2.95 7.44 4.09
CA ASP A 74 -4.18 8.08 4.54
C ASP A 74 -5.37 7.11 4.39
N CYS A 75 -5.48 6.41 3.25
CA CYS A 75 -6.49 5.37 3.07
C CYS A 75 -6.38 4.25 4.12
N ILE A 76 -5.18 3.77 4.44
CA ILE A 76 -5.00 2.73 5.46
C ILE A 76 -5.40 3.25 6.86
N ARG A 77 -5.07 4.51 7.19
CA ARG A 77 -5.43 5.13 8.47
C ARG A 77 -6.93 5.34 8.62
N ASP A 78 -7.59 5.85 7.60
CA ASP A 78 -9.03 6.12 7.61
C ASP A 78 -9.85 4.83 7.80
N PHE A 79 -9.37 3.73 7.22
CA PHE A 79 -9.97 2.40 7.37
C PHE A 79 -9.55 1.67 8.64
N LEU A 80 -8.68 2.26 9.48
CA LEU A 80 -8.38 1.78 10.83
C LEU A 80 -9.01 2.75 11.86
N PRO A 81 -10.35 2.85 11.91
CA PRO A 81 -10.99 3.73 12.86
C PRO A 81 -10.77 3.14 14.26
N THR A 82 -10.17 3.91 15.16
CA THR A 82 -10.28 3.68 16.62
C THR A 82 -9.86 2.29 17.12
N MET A 83 -8.55 2.03 17.17
CA MET A 83 -8.03 1.27 18.31
C MET A 83 -7.74 2.31 19.41
N PRO A 84 -8.37 2.25 20.59
CA PRO A 84 -8.02 3.16 21.68
C PRO A 84 -6.53 3.02 21.95
N SER A 85 -5.85 4.16 22.07
CA SER A 85 -4.40 4.35 22.18
C SER A 85 -3.72 3.59 23.34
N ASN A 86 -4.45 2.78 24.11
CA ASN A 86 -4.01 2.25 25.40
C ASN A 86 -3.85 0.72 25.41
N GLY A 87 -4.09 0.00 24.30
CA GLY A 87 -4.00 -1.47 24.26
C GLY A 87 -2.83 -2.05 23.46
N LEU A 88 -2.33 -1.33 22.45
CA LEU A 88 -1.28 -1.83 21.52
C LEU A 88 -0.31 -0.71 21.11
N SER A 89 0.00 0.19 22.04
CA SER A 89 1.01 1.25 21.84
C SER A 89 2.42 0.71 21.54
N GLY A 90 2.66 -0.60 21.70
CA GLY A 90 3.87 -1.27 21.22
C GLY A 90 3.59 -2.14 19.99
N ASN A 91 3.72 -1.59 18.78
CA ASN A 91 4.33 -2.25 17.60
C ASN A 91 3.67 -2.04 16.22
N LEU A 92 2.50 -1.41 16.11
CA LEU A 92 2.06 -0.91 14.79
C LEU A 92 2.57 0.52 14.60
N SER A 93 3.89 0.67 14.69
CA SER A 93 4.53 1.83 14.10
C SER A 93 4.18 1.81 12.61
N PHE A 94 3.30 2.71 12.16
CA PHE A 94 3.14 3.03 10.75
C PHE A 94 4.44 3.69 10.30
N GLN A 95 5.47 2.85 10.14
CA GLN A 95 6.79 3.27 9.72
C GLN A 95 6.63 3.93 8.36
N LYS A 96 7.14 5.17 8.25
CA LYS A 96 7.42 5.90 7.01
C LYS A 96 7.64 4.90 5.87
N VAL A 97 6.95 5.04 4.74
CA VAL A 97 7.11 4.12 3.60
C VAL A 97 8.60 3.96 3.34
N LYS A 98 9.13 2.76 3.61
CA LYS A 98 10.56 2.53 3.57
C LYS A 98 10.98 2.07 2.18
N GLN A 99 10.07 1.44 1.43
CA GLN A 99 10.40 0.82 0.17
C GLN A 99 9.19 0.44 -0.68
N PHE A 100 9.44 0.33 -1.99
CA PHE A 100 8.57 -0.25 -3.01
C PHE A 100 9.22 -1.50 -3.57
N SER A 101 8.43 -2.51 -3.92
CA SER A 101 8.92 -3.74 -4.56
C SER A 101 7.88 -4.32 -5.50
N PHE A 102 8.23 -5.35 -6.25
CA PHE A 102 7.23 -6.13 -6.98
C PHE A 102 6.48 -7.11 -6.07
N LEU A 103 5.26 -7.42 -6.47
CA LEU A 103 4.56 -8.61 -5.99
C LEU A 103 5.39 -9.84 -6.35
N LYS A 104 5.64 -10.70 -5.38
CA LYS A 104 6.16 -12.02 -5.70
C LYS A 104 5.06 -12.81 -6.43
N PRO A 105 5.40 -13.53 -7.51
CA PRO A 105 4.48 -14.49 -8.12
C PRO A 105 4.11 -15.59 -7.13
#